data_AF-A0A929F8Q8-F1
#
_entry.id   AF-A0A929F8Q8-F1
#
_cell.length_a   1.000
_cell.length_b   1.000
_cell.length_c   1.000
_cell.angle_alpha   90.00
_cell.angle_beta   90.00
_cell.angle_gamma   90.00
#
_symmetry.space_group_name_H-M   'P 1'
#
loop_
_entity.id
_entity.type
_entity.pdbx_description
1 polymer ?
#
loop_
_entity_poly.entity_id
_entity_poly.type
_entity_poly.pdbx_seq_one_letter_code
_entity_poly.pdbx_strand_id
1 'polypeptide(L)'
;MKSAGKIIKTFTIALFVTLLTSDYAYAWGAGIHIMEGSYVLNHLSMILPCIAESLKAFPYDYLYGCISADIFIGKGSRRRDDHCHNWSVAMKMLEVADSPSHFSFAYGYLSHLCADIISHNFYIPNQLYLTTSTKKLGHIYWEYRS
;
A
#
# COMPACT_ATOMS: atom_id res chain seq x y z
N MET A 1 -19.06 -20.72 -32.28
CA MET A 1 -17.57 -20.78 -32.23
C MET A 1 -16.86 -19.56 -32.81
N LYS A 2 -17.20 -19.03 -34.01
CA LYS A 2 -16.48 -17.89 -34.62
C LYS A 2 -16.50 -16.58 -33.80
N SER A 3 -17.58 -16.33 -33.04
CA SER A 3 -17.71 -15.13 -32.18
C SER A 3 -16.75 -15.15 -30.97
N ALA A 4 -16.56 -16.31 -30.34
CA ALA A 4 -15.69 -16.46 -29.17
C ALA A 4 -14.21 -16.18 -29.50
N GLY A 5 -13.73 -16.65 -30.65
CA GLY A 5 -12.35 -16.38 -31.09
C GLY A 5 -12.09 -14.89 -31.37
N LYS A 6 -13.10 -14.16 -31.87
CA LYS A 6 -12.99 -12.71 -32.09
C LYS A 6 -12.96 -11.95 -30.76
N ILE A 7 -13.79 -12.34 -29.80
CA ILE A 7 -13.80 -11.77 -28.45
C ILE A 7 -12.45 -11.99 -27.76
N ILE A 8 -11.95 -13.22 -27.75
CA ILE A 8 -10.64 -13.54 -27.15
C ILE A 8 -9.54 -12.69 -27.79
N LYS A 9 -9.49 -12.63 -29.13
CA LYS A 9 -8.48 -11.84 -29.84
C LYS A 9 -8.56 -10.35 -29.49
N THR A 10 -9.77 -9.78 -29.41
CA THR A 10 -9.95 -8.38 -29.00
C THR A 10 -9.49 -8.15 -27.56
N PHE A 11 -9.84 -9.03 -26.63
CA PHE A 11 -9.38 -8.94 -25.23
C PHE A 11 -7.86 -9.05 -25.12
N THR A 12 -7.25 -10.00 -25.85
CA THR A 12 -5.79 -10.15 -25.87
C THR A 12 -5.11 -8.90 -26.42
N ILE A 13 -5.60 -8.33 -27.52
CA ILE A 13 -5.06 -7.09 -28.09
C ILE A 13 -5.22 -5.93 -27.09
N ALA A 14 -6.40 -5.77 -26.48
CA ALA A 14 -6.64 -4.73 -25.49
C ALA A 14 -5.72 -4.87 -24.27
N LEU A 15 -5.52 -6.09 -23.78
CA LEU A 15 -4.58 -6.38 -22.69
C LEU A 15 -3.14 -5.99 -23.07
N PHE A 16 -2.67 -6.40 -24.25
CA PHE A 16 -1.32 -6.08 -24.72
C PHE A 16 -1.11 -4.58 -24.92
N VAL A 17 -2.08 -3.87 -25.50
CA VAL A 17 -2.01 -2.40 -25.62
C VAL A 17 -1.92 -1.78 -24.22
N THR A 18 -2.74 -2.22 -23.28
CA THR A 18 -2.74 -1.68 -21.91
C THR A 18 -1.39 -1.90 -21.20
N LEU A 19 -0.78 -3.07 -21.36
CA LEU A 19 0.52 -3.39 -20.76
C LEU A 19 1.69 -2.67 -21.43
N LEU A 20 1.60 -2.37 -22.73
CA LEU A 20 2.69 -1.75 -23.50
C LEU A 20 2.62 -0.21 -23.52
N THR A 21 1.48 0.37 -23.14
CA THR A 21 1.27 1.83 -23.12
C THR A 21 0.96 2.36 -21.72
N SER A 22 1.28 1.63 -20.65
CA SER A 22 1.13 2.18 -19.31
C SER A 22 2.18 3.29 -19.11
N ASP A 23 1.71 4.45 -18.68
CA ASP A 23 2.55 5.56 -18.25
C ASP A 23 3.09 5.27 -16.83
N TYR A 24 3.66 6.26 -16.12
CA TYR A 24 4.08 6.11 -14.72
C TYR A 24 3.01 5.44 -13.84
N ALA A 25 3.44 4.43 -13.07
CA ALA A 25 2.60 3.72 -12.12
C ALA A 25 2.34 4.59 -10.88
N TYR A 26 1.21 5.30 -10.87
CA TYR A 26 0.73 6.04 -9.70
C TYR A 26 -0.18 5.16 -8.82
N ALA A 27 0.22 3.91 -8.61
CA ALA A 27 -0.51 2.96 -7.77
C ALA A 27 -0.30 3.30 -6.28
N TRP A 28 -1.32 3.05 -5.47
CA TRP A 28 -1.27 3.20 -4.01
C TRP A 28 -1.62 1.91 -3.24
N GLY A 29 -1.58 0.75 -3.90
CA GLY A 29 -1.75 -0.57 -3.27
C GLY A 29 -0.43 -1.11 -2.69
N ALA A 30 -0.41 -2.37 -2.28
CA ALA A 30 0.72 -3.03 -1.59
C ALA A 30 2.13 -2.77 -2.20
N GLY A 31 2.23 -2.66 -3.53
CA GLY A 31 3.48 -2.35 -4.21
C GLY A 31 4.07 -0.98 -3.82
N ILE A 32 3.24 0.05 -3.63
CA ILE A 32 3.72 1.38 -3.20
C ILE A 32 4.31 1.33 -1.80
N HIS A 33 3.67 0.58 -0.88
CA HIS A 33 4.14 0.52 0.49
C HIS A 33 5.50 -0.19 0.60
N ILE A 34 5.74 -1.19 -0.25
CA ILE A 34 7.08 -1.79 -0.38
C ILE A 34 8.06 -0.79 -1.00
N MET A 35 7.65 -0.03 -2.01
CA MET A 35 8.50 0.98 -2.64
C MET A 35 8.91 2.08 -1.65
N GLU A 36 7.96 2.66 -0.93
CA GLU A 36 8.18 3.67 0.12
C GLU A 36 9.02 3.10 1.27
N GLY A 37 8.71 1.89 1.75
CA GLY A 37 9.52 1.22 2.76
C GLY A 37 10.97 0.99 2.26
N SER A 38 11.13 0.56 1.02
CA SER A 38 12.45 0.41 0.40
C SER A 38 13.17 1.74 0.26
N TYR A 39 12.44 2.82 -0.02
CA TYR A 39 13.00 4.17 -0.05
C TYR A 39 13.55 4.56 1.33
N VAL A 40 12.81 4.32 2.40
CA VAL A 40 13.27 4.56 3.79
C VAL A 40 14.52 3.73 4.10
N LEU A 41 14.54 2.44 3.75
CA LEU A 41 15.71 1.57 3.97
C LEU A 41 16.96 2.02 3.21
N ASN A 42 16.80 2.67 2.05
CA ASN A 42 17.91 3.24 1.30
C ASN A 42 18.37 4.61 1.82
N HIS A 43 17.59 5.26 2.70
CA HIS A 43 17.84 6.61 3.21
C HIS A 43 17.78 6.67 4.74
N LEU A 44 18.28 5.64 5.43
CA LEU A 44 18.24 5.54 6.89
C LEU A 44 18.92 6.71 7.62
N SER A 45 19.81 7.46 6.95
CA SER A 45 20.42 8.68 7.51
C SER A 45 19.43 9.83 7.72
N MET A 46 18.22 9.76 7.14
CA MET A 46 17.19 10.79 7.26
C MET A 46 16.28 10.61 8.48
N ILE A 47 16.40 9.50 9.21
CA ILE A 47 15.58 9.19 10.38
C ILE A 47 16.42 9.08 11.66
N LEU A 48 15.75 8.98 12.81
CA LEU A 48 16.41 8.85 14.11
C LEU A 48 17.35 7.62 14.13
N PRO A 49 18.62 7.76 14.60
CA PRO A 49 19.59 6.67 14.59
C PRO A 49 19.12 5.38 15.25
N CYS A 50 18.40 5.47 16.37
CA CYS A 50 17.89 4.29 17.07
C CYS A 50 16.85 3.50 16.26
N ILE A 51 16.02 4.18 15.46
CA ILE A 51 15.08 3.55 14.54
C ILE A 51 15.84 2.97 13.36
N ALA A 52 16.77 3.75 12.78
CA ALA A 52 17.60 3.33 11.66
C ALA A 52 18.38 2.03 11.95
N GLU A 53 18.97 1.90 13.13
CA GLU A 53 19.68 0.69 13.56
C GLU A 53 18.76 -0.53 13.59
N SER A 54 17.54 -0.37 14.13
CA SER A 54 16.53 -1.42 14.15
C SER A 54 16.16 -1.86 12.73
N LEU A 55 15.82 -0.90 11.85
CA LEU A 55 15.38 -1.20 10.49
C LEU A 55 16.50 -1.81 9.64
N LYS A 56 17.74 -1.36 9.85
CA LYS A 56 18.92 -1.92 9.19
C LYS A 56 19.16 -3.37 9.58
N ALA A 57 18.92 -3.72 10.84
CA ALA A 57 19.09 -5.08 11.35
C ALA A 57 17.95 -6.01 10.91
N PHE A 58 16.72 -5.48 10.77
CA PHE A 58 15.52 -6.26 10.46
C PHE A 58 14.72 -5.66 9.28
N PRO A 59 15.33 -5.54 8.08
CA PRO A 59 14.70 -4.85 6.95
C PRO A 59 13.47 -5.59 6.42
N TYR A 60 13.45 -6.92 6.48
CA TYR A 60 12.30 -7.70 6.02
C TYR A 60 11.12 -7.65 6.98
N ASP A 61 11.36 -7.60 8.30
CA ASP A 61 10.29 -7.40 9.27
C ASP A 61 9.66 -6.02 9.11
N TYR A 62 10.49 -5.00 8.87
CA TYR A 62 10.03 -3.67 8.52
C TYR A 62 9.18 -3.66 7.24
N LEU A 63 9.67 -4.20 6.14
CA LEU A 63 8.91 -4.28 4.88
C LEU A 63 7.64 -5.10 5.01
N TYR A 64 7.64 -6.15 5.83
CA TYR A 64 6.44 -6.92 6.12
C TYR A 64 5.41 -6.08 6.88
N GLY A 65 5.86 -5.28 7.85
CA GLY A 65 5.04 -4.28 8.52
C GLY A 65 4.37 -3.32 7.53
N CYS A 66 5.12 -2.83 6.53
CA CYS A 66 4.63 -1.89 5.51
C CYS A 66 3.44 -2.39 4.69
N ILE A 67 3.24 -3.71 4.56
CA ILE A 67 2.11 -4.28 3.79
C ILE A 67 1.07 -4.97 4.66
N SER A 68 1.35 -5.16 5.94
CA SER A 68 0.59 -6.08 6.79
C SER A 68 -0.86 -5.65 7.05
N ALA A 69 -1.16 -4.35 7.11
CA ALA A 69 -2.51 -3.85 7.34
C ALA A 69 -3.50 -4.22 6.20
N ASP A 70 -2.99 -4.40 4.97
CA ASP A 70 -3.79 -4.76 3.79
C ASP A 70 -4.04 -6.25 3.64
N ILE A 71 -3.27 -7.09 4.33
CA ILE A 71 -3.42 -8.55 4.27
C ILE A 71 -4.73 -9.00 4.95
N PHE A 72 -5.24 -8.22 5.90
CA PHE A 72 -6.45 -8.57 6.64
C PHE A 72 -7.72 -8.42 5.79
N ILE A 73 -8.23 -9.55 5.27
CA ILE A 73 -9.46 -9.64 4.48
C ILE A 73 -10.70 -9.65 5.40
N GLY A 74 -11.82 -9.06 4.95
CA GLY A 74 -13.12 -9.20 5.62
C GLY A 74 -13.33 -8.28 6.84
N LYS A 75 -12.45 -7.31 7.03
CA LYS A 75 -12.45 -6.35 8.15
C LYS A 75 -13.65 -5.39 8.22
N GLY A 76 -14.44 -5.28 7.15
CA GLY A 76 -15.52 -4.29 7.01
C GLY A 76 -14.98 -2.86 6.91
N SER A 77 -15.86 -1.87 6.78
CA SER A 77 -15.50 -0.44 6.63
C SER A 77 -15.94 0.45 7.79
N ARG A 78 -16.47 -0.16 8.87
CA ARG A 78 -16.89 0.59 10.05
C ARG A 78 -15.66 0.96 10.87
N ARG A 79 -15.60 2.21 11.32
CA ARG A 79 -14.57 2.66 12.27
C ARG A 79 -14.64 1.83 13.54
N ARG A 80 -13.52 1.23 13.91
CA ARG A 80 -13.30 0.53 15.17
C ARG A 80 -11.86 0.79 15.62
N ASP A 81 -11.62 0.74 16.92
CA ASP A 81 -10.28 0.93 17.48
C ASP A 81 -9.38 -0.29 17.27
N ASP A 82 -9.97 -1.44 16.90
CA ASP A 82 -9.28 -2.67 16.51
C ASP A 82 -9.15 -2.82 14.98
N HIS A 83 -9.55 -1.82 14.21
CA HIS A 83 -9.44 -1.88 12.76
C HIS A 83 -7.96 -1.72 12.36
N CYS A 84 -7.47 -2.58 11.47
CA CYS A 84 -6.05 -2.61 11.09
C CYS A 84 -5.54 -1.27 10.51
N HIS A 85 -6.41 -0.45 9.95
CA HIS A 85 -6.06 0.90 9.47
C HIS A 85 -6.18 1.99 10.55
N ASN A 86 -6.03 1.63 11.83
CA ASN A 86 -6.08 2.56 12.96
C ASN A 86 -4.73 2.66 13.67
N TRP A 87 -4.33 3.88 14.00
CA TRP A 87 -3.13 4.18 14.78
C TRP A 87 -3.05 3.42 16.10
N SER A 88 -4.18 3.20 16.78
CA SER A 88 -4.23 2.43 18.03
C SER A 88 -3.64 1.03 17.89
N VAL A 89 -3.82 0.38 16.74
CA VAL A 89 -3.27 -0.96 16.47
C VAL A 89 -1.74 -0.91 16.41
N ALA A 90 -1.19 0.02 15.63
CA ALA A 90 0.26 0.18 15.49
C ALA A 90 0.92 0.63 16.81
N MET A 91 0.28 1.54 17.55
CA MET A 91 0.74 1.98 18.87
C MET A 91 0.73 0.82 19.87
N LYS A 92 -0.29 -0.06 19.83
CA LYS A 92 -0.32 -1.25 20.67
C LYS A 92 0.80 -2.23 20.30
N MET A 93 1.08 -2.41 19.02
CA MET A 93 2.21 -3.24 18.55
C MET A 93 3.55 -2.71 19.08
N LEU A 94 3.77 -1.40 19.07
CA LEU A 94 4.97 -0.79 19.67
C LEU A 94 5.05 -0.98 21.18
N GLU A 95 3.92 -0.84 21.89
CA GLU A 95 3.86 -0.99 23.35
C GLU A 95 4.24 -2.41 23.81
N VAL A 96 3.84 -3.42 23.05
CA VAL A 96 4.09 -4.84 23.37
C VAL A 96 5.32 -5.43 22.69
N ALA A 97 6.01 -4.65 21.85
CA ALA A 97 7.23 -5.11 21.18
C ALA A 97 8.35 -5.35 22.21
N ASP A 98 8.93 -6.53 22.17
CA ASP A 98 9.95 -7.01 23.11
C ASP A 98 11.30 -7.33 22.44
N SER A 99 11.38 -7.16 21.12
CA SER A 99 12.57 -7.44 20.33
C SER A 99 12.77 -6.38 19.22
N PRO A 100 14.02 -6.12 18.79
CA PRO A 100 14.29 -5.22 17.66
C PRO A 100 13.59 -5.60 16.35
N SER A 101 13.33 -6.90 16.11
CA SER A 101 12.53 -7.37 14.97
C SER A 101 11.07 -6.91 15.09
N HIS A 102 10.45 -7.09 16.28
CA HIS A 102 9.08 -6.63 16.53
C HIS A 102 8.94 -5.11 16.45
N PHE A 103 9.93 -4.35 16.94
CA PHE A 103 9.97 -2.90 16.76
C PHE A 103 10.03 -2.52 15.27
N SER A 104 10.88 -3.19 14.50
CA SER A 104 11.02 -2.95 13.05
C SER A 104 9.72 -3.22 12.31
N PHE A 105 9.03 -4.32 12.63
CA PHE A 105 7.69 -4.60 12.11
C PHE A 105 6.69 -3.50 12.45
N ALA A 106 6.63 -3.06 13.71
CA ALA A 106 5.71 -2.02 14.15
C ALA A 106 5.99 -0.66 13.48
N TYR A 107 7.28 -0.30 13.27
CA TYR A 107 7.66 0.87 12.48
C TYR A 107 7.24 0.76 11.01
N GLY A 108 7.30 -0.45 10.44
CA GLY A 108 6.76 -0.73 9.11
C GLY A 108 5.26 -0.48 9.03
N TYR A 109 4.53 -0.98 10.04
CA TYR A 109 3.08 -0.76 10.16
C TYR A 109 2.72 0.72 10.28
N LEU A 110 3.48 1.49 11.06
CA LEU A 110 3.30 2.95 11.13
C LEU A 110 3.59 3.64 9.79
N SER A 111 4.62 3.18 9.07
CA SER A 111 4.96 3.72 7.74
C SER A 111 3.83 3.49 6.74
N HIS A 112 3.16 2.33 6.80
CA HIS A 112 1.94 2.05 6.04
C HIS A 112 0.84 3.08 6.33
N LEU A 113 0.48 3.26 7.61
CA LEU A 113 -0.57 4.21 8.00
C LEU A 113 -0.23 5.66 7.61
N CYS A 114 1.04 6.05 7.66
CA CYS A 114 1.51 7.35 7.17
C CYS A 114 1.28 7.50 5.66
N ALA A 115 1.65 6.50 4.85
CA ALA A 115 1.45 6.53 3.40
C ALA A 115 -0.04 6.62 3.05
N ASP A 116 -0.90 5.92 3.79
CA ASP A 116 -2.36 5.95 3.60
C ASP A 116 -2.99 7.31 3.87
N ILE A 117 -2.41 8.14 4.74
CA ILE A 117 -2.86 9.53 4.88
C ILE A 117 -2.73 10.26 3.55
N ILE A 118 -1.62 10.09 2.85
CA ILE A 118 -1.38 10.75 1.56
C ILE A 118 -2.29 10.15 0.48
N SER A 119 -2.39 8.82 0.41
CA SER A 119 -3.27 8.11 -0.53
C SER A 119 -4.72 8.57 -0.41
N HIS A 120 -5.28 8.47 0.79
CA HIS A 120 -6.72 8.59 0.98
C HIS A 120 -7.22 10.01 1.26
N ASN A 121 -6.34 10.94 1.66
CA ASN A 121 -6.74 12.35 1.86
C ASN A 121 -6.33 13.27 0.71
N PHE A 122 -5.35 12.88 -0.12
CA PHE A 122 -4.85 13.74 -1.20
C PHE A 122 -4.96 13.07 -2.57
N TYR A 123 -4.30 11.92 -2.77
CA TYR A 123 -4.20 11.34 -4.10
C TYR A 123 -5.53 10.82 -4.65
N ILE A 124 -6.15 9.84 -3.97
CA ILE A 124 -7.39 9.21 -4.43
C ILE A 124 -8.54 10.23 -4.58
N PRO A 125 -8.77 11.16 -3.63
CA PRO A 125 -9.79 12.19 -3.80
C PRO A 125 -9.58 13.06 -5.04
N ASN A 126 -8.32 13.45 -5.33
CA ASN A 126 -8.00 14.24 -6.52
C ASN A 126 -8.26 13.44 -7.81
N GLN A 127 -7.88 12.16 -7.86
CA GLN A 127 -8.17 11.32 -9.03
C GLN A 127 -9.66 11.15 -9.26
N LEU A 128 -10.44 10.89 -8.20
CA LEU A 128 -11.89 10.78 -8.29
C LEU A 128 -12.54 12.07 -8.80
N TYR A 129 -12.02 13.23 -8.40
CA TYR A 129 -12.47 14.53 -8.90
C TYR A 129 -12.17 14.71 -10.39
N LEU A 130 -10.95 14.36 -10.83
CA LEU A 130 -10.50 14.57 -12.21
C LEU A 130 -11.12 13.58 -13.21
N THR A 131 -11.44 12.35 -12.81
CA THR A 131 -11.78 11.28 -13.77
C THR A 131 -13.26 10.91 -13.81
N THR A 132 -14.14 11.64 -13.11
CA THR A 132 -15.60 11.41 -13.09
C THR A 132 -16.02 9.96 -12.78
N SER A 133 -15.17 9.20 -12.08
CA SER A 133 -15.42 7.80 -11.75
C SER A 133 -16.36 7.67 -10.55
N THR A 134 -17.09 6.57 -10.46
CA THR A 134 -17.91 6.29 -9.27
C THR A 134 -17.02 6.12 -8.03
N LYS A 135 -17.49 6.59 -6.86
CA LYS A 135 -16.67 6.62 -5.64
C LYS A 135 -16.06 5.25 -5.28
N LYS A 136 -16.80 4.15 -5.40
CA LYS A 136 -16.32 2.82 -5.01
C LYS A 136 -15.38 2.19 -6.04
N LEU A 137 -15.81 2.12 -7.31
CA LEU A 137 -14.99 1.50 -8.36
C LEU A 137 -13.77 2.35 -8.69
N GLY A 138 -13.91 3.69 -8.68
CA GLY A 138 -12.81 4.61 -8.87
C GLY A 138 -11.77 4.51 -7.73
N HIS A 139 -12.21 4.35 -6.48
CA HIS A 139 -11.27 4.18 -5.36
C HIS A 139 -10.42 2.93 -5.53
N ILE A 140 -11.05 1.77 -5.76
CA ILE A 140 -10.34 0.51 -6.03
C ILE A 140 -9.45 0.68 -7.27
N TYR A 141 -9.96 1.30 -8.32
CA TYR A 141 -9.19 1.50 -9.54
C TYR A 141 -7.92 2.33 -9.28
N TRP A 142 -8.03 3.48 -8.61
CA TRP A 142 -6.89 4.37 -8.38
C TRP A 142 -5.90 3.86 -7.33
N GLU A 143 -6.36 3.01 -6.42
CA GLU A 143 -5.49 2.29 -5.48
C GLU A 143 -4.63 1.27 -6.25
N TYR A 144 -5.20 0.54 -7.21
CA TYR A 144 -4.50 -0.53 -7.93
C TYR A 144 -3.92 -0.15 -9.29
N ARG A 145 -4.29 1.01 -9.87
CA ARG A 145 -3.81 1.44 -11.19
C ARG A 145 -2.30 1.70 -11.14
N SER A 146 -1.57 0.64 -11.46
CA SER A 146 -0.16 0.61 -11.84
C SER A 146 -0.04 1.00 -13.31
#